data_AF-A0A970RGK1-F1
#
_entry.id   AF-A0A970RGK1-F1
#
_cell.length_a   1.000
_cell.length_b   1.000
_cell.length_c   1.000
_cell.angle_alpha   90.00
_cell.angle_beta   90.00
_cell.angle_gamma   90.00
#
_symmetry.space_group_name_H-M   'P 1'
#
loop_
_entity.id
_entity.type
_entity.pdbx_description
1 polymer ?
#
loop_
_entity_poly.entity_id
_entity_poly.type
_entity_poly.pdbx_seq_one_letter_code
_entity_poly.pdbx_strand_id
1 'polypeptide(L)'
;MNLKRKCGESIPGTGPVFEKQAVHWVILGLLLLTLYGVSRTEIIREGSLWGLGSVQWLWTAAGLAAAHQVYVWFCWRIELHLRFITRHLGRRGFSLYAFGFAVLGILRAAAVFFLAAANRDTLPVHPAVLKSLAVISAVPSVYLMYSVARYFTFRRALGGDHFFESYRNAP
;
A
#
# COMPACT_ATOMS: atom_id res chain seq x y z
N MET A 1 15.86 31.49 30.71
CA MET A 1 14.72 32.07 29.99
C MET A 1 13.86 30.93 29.45
N ASN A 2 12.59 30.90 29.89
CA ASN A 2 11.52 29.90 29.72
C ASN A 2 11.69 28.76 28.68
N LEU A 3 11.89 27.53 29.17
CA LEU A 3 11.62 26.28 28.47
C LEU A 3 10.39 25.61 29.13
N LYS A 4 9.21 26.23 28.99
CA LYS A 4 7.95 25.47 29.15
C LYS A 4 7.79 24.60 27.91
N ARG A 5 8.45 23.43 27.91
CA ARG A 5 8.12 22.34 26.99
C ARG A 5 6.68 21.92 27.29
N LYS A 6 5.81 21.94 26.28
CA LYS A 6 4.45 21.42 26.40
C LYS A 6 4.53 19.95 26.82
N CYS A 7 4.06 19.65 28.02
CA CYS A 7 3.76 18.29 28.45
C CYS A 7 2.70 17.73 27.49
N GLY A 8 3.08 16.81 26.59
CA GLY A 8 2.16 16.18 25.64
C GLY A 8 2.73 15.88 24.24
N GLU A 9 3.87 16.46 23.84
CA GLU A 9 4.51 16.07 22.58
C GLU A 9 5.31 14.77 22.79
N SER A 10 4.75 13.63 22.37
CA SER A 10 5.50 12.38 22.30
C SER A 10 6.61 12.52 21.27
N ILE A 11 7.86 12.31 21.68
CA ILE A 11 8.99 12.25 20.76
C ILE A 11 8.72 11.09 19.78
N PRO A 12 8.71 11.31 18.46
CA PRO A 12 8.54 10.23 17.49
C PRO A 12 9.59 9.14 17.74
N GLY A 13 9.13 7.89 17.93
CA GLY A 13 10.01 6.73 18.13
C GLY A 13 10.24 6.28 19.58
N THR A 14 9.66 6.93 20.61
CA THR A 14 9.88 6.54 22.01
C THR A 14 8.89 5.51 22.58
N GLY A 15 7.83 5.17 21.84
CA GLY A 15 6.91 4.08 22.19
C GLY A 15 7.39 2.72 21.67
N PRO A 16 6.73 1.61 22.06
CA PRO A 16 6.98 0.29 21.48
C PRO A 16 6.90 0.31 19.95
N VAL A 17 7.81 -0.41 19.28
CA VAL A 17 7.94 -0.41 17.81
C VAL A 17 6.60 -0.71 17.10
N PHE A 18 5.75 -1.54 17.70
CA PHE A 18 4.46 -1.97 17.15
C PHE A 18 3.26 -1.50 17.99
N GLU A 19 3.33 -0.30 18.56
CA GLU A 19 2.19 0.27 19.29
C GLU A 19 0.99 0.54 18.35
N LYS A 20 -0.24 0.35 18.85
CA LYS A 20 -1.52 0.68 18.17
C LYS A 20 -1.77 -0.07 16.85
N GLN A 21 -1.29 -1.30 16.72
CA GLN A 21 -1.47 -2.11 15.51
C GLN A 21 -2.74 -2.97 15.48
N ALA A 22 -3.42 -3.16 16.62
CA ALA A 22 -4.58 -4.06 16.74
C ALA A 22 -5.69 -3.77 15.71
N VAL A 23 -6.04 -2.50 15.50
CA VAL A 23 -7.06 -2.10 14.53
C VAL A 23 -6.69 -2.49 13.10
N HIS A 24 -5.41 -2.41 12.73
CA HIS A 24 -4.93 -2.81 11.41
C HIS A 24 -5.11 -4.31 11.18
N TRP A 25 -4.82 -5.12 12.20
CA TRP A 25 -5.01 -6.58 12.14
C TRP A 25 -6.49 -6.97 12.07
N VAL A 26 -7.36 -6.28 12.83
CA VAL A 26 -8.81 -6.48 12.75
C VAL A 26 -9.34 -6.13 11.36
N ILE A 27 -8.97 -4.98 10.81
CA ILE A 27 -9.38 -4.56 9.46
C ILE A 27 -8.85 -5.54 8.40
N LEU A 28 -7.60 -5.97 8.51
CA LEU A 28 -7.04 -6.98 7.60
C LEU A 28 -7.84 -8.28 7.65
N GLY A 29 -8.16 -8.77 8.86
CA GLY A 29 -8.97 -9.97 9.05
C GLY A 29 -10.36 -9.85 8.41
N LEU A 30 -11.02 -8.70 8.62
CA LEU A 30 -12.32 -8.41 8.00
C LEU A 30 -12.23 -8.38 6.47
N LEU A 31 -11.23 -7.70 5.91
CA LEU A 31 -11.02 -7.64 4.45
C LEU A 31 -10.75 -9.03 3.86
N LEU A 32 -9.94 -9.85 4.52
CA LEU A 32 -9.65 -11.22 4.08
C LEU A 32 -10.90 -12.12 4.17
N LEU A 33 -11.72 -11.96 5.21
CA LEU A 33 -12.99 -12.68 5.34
C LEU A 33 -13.98 -12.27 4.23
N THR A 34 -14.09 -10.97 3.93
CA THR A 34 -14.90 -10.48 2.81
C THR A 34 -14.40 -11.04 1.48
N LEU A 35 -13.08 -11.01 1.23
CA LEU A 35 -12.50 -11.59 0.01
C LEU A 35 -12.74 -13.11 -0.08
N TYR A 36 -12.68 -13.81 1.05
CA TYR A 36 -13.03 -15.23 1.12
C TYR A 36 -14.48 -15.46 0.69
N GLY A 37 -15.43 -14.70 1.23
CA GLY A 37 -16.84 -14.76 0.81
C GLY A 37 -17.03 -14.47 -0.68
N VAL A 38 -16.39 -13.41 -1.19
CA VAL A 38 -16.43 -13.03 -2.61
C VAL A 38 -15.84 -14.12 -3.51
N SER A 39 -14.76 -14.79 -3.09
CA SER A 39 -14.13 -15.89 -3.84
C SER A 39 -15.01 -17.14 -4.01
N ARG A 40 -16.12 -17.21 -3.28
CA ARG A 40 -17.11 -18.31 -3.35
C ARG A 40 -18.26 -17.99 -4.31
N THR A 41 -18.38 -16.76 -4.82
CA THR A 41 -19.42 -16.37 -5.76
C THR A 41 -19.13 -16.87 -7.17
N GLU A 42 -20.18 -17.21 -7.94
CA GLU A 42 -20.04 -17.65 -9.33
C GLU A 42 -19.42 -16.57 -10.22
N ILE A 43 -19.79 -15.30 -9.99
CA ILE A 43 -19.25 -14.13 -10.71
C ILE A 43 -17.71 -14.09 -10.72
N ILE A 44 -17.07 -14.57 -9.64
CA ILE A 44 -15.61 -14.60 -9.51
C ILE A 44 -15.01 -15.94 -9.92
N ARG A 45 -15.81 -17.00 -10.11
CA ARG A 45 -15.33 -18.35 -10.45
C ARG A 45 -15.32 -18.64 -11.95
N GLU A 46 -16.12 -17.91 -12.72
CA GLU A 46 -16.29 -18.11 -14.17
C GLU A 46 -15.10 -17.61 -15.00
N GLY A 47 -14.26 -16.72 -14.46
CA GLY A 47 -13.17 -16.09 -15.17
C GLY A 47 -11.87 -16.90 -15.21
N SER A 48 -11.05 -16.65 -16.25
CA SER A 48 -9.67 -17.16 -16.31
C SER A 48 -8.78 -16.30 -17.21
N LEU A 49 -7.47 -16.33 -16.96
CA LEU A 49 -6.45 -15.72 -17.81
C LEU A 49 -5.18 -16.56 -17.73
N TRP A 50 -4.64 -16.92 -18.90
CA TRP A 50 -3.40 -17.70 -19.04
C TRP A 50 -3.38 -19.02 -18.25
N GLY A 51 -4.52 -19.72 -18.22
CA GLY A 51 -4.66 -21.01 -17.53
C GLY A 51 -4.86 -20.91 -16.01
N LEU A 52 -4.88 -19.69 -15.45
CA LEU A 52 -5.21 -19.45 -14.05
C LEU A 52 -6.64 -18.89 -13.94
N GLY A 53 -7.44 -19.45 -13.03
CA GLY A 53 -8.78 -18.96 -12.73
C GLY A 53 -8.76 -17.61 -12.03
N SER A 54 -9.82 -16.82 -12.17
CA SER A 54 -9.96 -15.51 -11.51
C SER A 54 -9.86 -15.58 -9.99
N VAL A 55 -10.26 -16.68 -9.35
CA VAL A 55 -10.02 -16.91 -7.91
C VAL A 55 -8.51 -17.00 -7.58
N GLN A 56 -7.71 -17.63 -8.44
CA GLN A 56 -6.26 -17.68 -8.24
C GLN A 56 -5.67 -16.28 -8.38
N TRP A 57 -6.05 -15.55 -9.43
CA TRP A 57 -5.67 -14.14 -9.60
C TRP A 57 -6.10 -13.26 -8.43
N LEU A 58 -7.27 -13.52 -7.83
CA LEU A 58 -7.78 -12.79 -6.66
C LEU A 58 -6.84 -12.97 -5.47
N TRP A 59 -6.47 -14.22 -5.17
CA TRP A 59 -5.56 -14.51 -4.05
C TRP A 59 -4.12 -14.07 -4.35
N THR A 60 -3.67 -14.09 -5.60
CA THR A 60 -2.39 -13.47 -6.00
C THR A 60 -2.39 -11.97 -5.76
N ALA A 61 -3.45 -11.25 -6.18
CA ALA A 61 -3.58 -9.82 -5.97
C ALA A 61 -3.66 -9.46 -4.47
N ALA A 62 -4.46 -10.21 -3.70
CA ALA A 62 -4.57 -10.03 -2.25
C ALA A 62 -3.24 -10.32 -1.54
N GLY A 63 -2.55 -11.42 -1.92
CA GLY A 63 -1.26 -11.80 -1.37
C GLY A 63 -0.18 -10.76 -1.64
N LEU A 64 -0.08 -10.23 -2.87
CA LEU A 64 0.87 -9.16 -3.20
C LEU A 64 0.54 -7.86 -2.47
N ALA A 65 -0.74 -7.52 -2.32
CA ALA A 65 -1.14 -6.37 -1.51
C ALA A 65 -0.72 -6.53 -0.05
N ALA A 66 -0.99 -7.69 0.56
CA ALA A 66 -0.58 -7.98 1.94
C ALA A 66 0.95 -7.98 2.10
N ALA A 67 1.68 -8.61 1.17
CA ALA A 67 3.14 -8.64 1.17
C ALA A 67 3.75 -7.24 1.08
N HIS A 68 3.26 -6.40 0.16
CA HIS A 68 3.68 -5.00 0.08
C HIS A 68 3.39 -4.25 1.38
N GLN A 69 2.19 -4.41 1.96
CA GLN A 69 1.84 -3.71 3.21
C GLN A 69 2.71 -4.14 4.39
N VAL A 70 2.94 -5.44 4.56
CA VAL A 70 3.82 -5.96 5.62
C VAL A 70 5.26 -5.48 5.42
N TYR A 71 5.75 -5.49 4.17
CA TYR A 71 7.08 -4.98 3.84
C TYR A 71 7.26 -3.52 4.24
N VAL A 72 6.34 -2.65 3.81
CA VAL A 72 6.38 -1.21 4.11
C VAL A 72 6.23 -0.96 5.60
N TRP A 73 5.23 -1.57 6.24
CA TRP A 73 4.98 -1.46 7.67
C TRP A 73 6.22 -1.84 8.48
N PHE A 74 6.82 -3.00 8.18
CA PHE A 74 8.01 -3.48 8.88
C PHE A 74 9.19 -2.53 8.67
N CYS A 75 9.54 -2.22 7.42
CA CYS A 75 10.68 -1.36 7.10
C CYS A 75 10.56 0.03 7.71
N TRP A 76 9.38 0.65 7.64
CA TRP A 76 9.15 1.98 8.22
C TRP A 76 9.23 1.97 9.73
N ARG A 77 8.65 0.96 10.41
CA ARG A 77 8.68 0.88 11.87
C ARG A 77 10.10 0.67 12.41
N ILE A 78 10.85 -0.28 11.84
CA ILE A 78 12.22 -0.51 12.29
C ILE A 78 13.13 0.67 11.97
N GLU A 79 12.88 1.38 10.86
CA GLU A 79 13.68 2.54 10.50
C GLU A 79 13.36 3.72 11.42
N LEU A 80 12.07 3.99 11.70
CA LEU A 80 11.65 5.10 12.55
C LEU A 80 12.13 4.94 14.01
N HIS A 81 12.08 3.72 14.56
CA HIS A 81 12.41 3.49 15.97
C HIS A 81 13.89 3.12 16.19
N LEU A 82 14.50 2.38 15.28
CA LEU A 82 15.84 1.80 15.47
C LEU A 82 16.88 2.31 14.46
N ARG A 83 16.45 3.03 13.42
CA ARG A 83 17.26 3.39 12.24
C ARG A 83 17.97 2.17 11.65
N PHE A 84 17.33 1.00 11.73
CA PHE A 84 18.00 -0.28 11.51
C PHE A 84 18.57 -0.38 10.08
N ILE A 85 17.78 0.01 9.08
CA ILE A 85 18.16 -0.09 7.67
C ILE A 85 19.31 0.90 7.39
N THR A 86 19.17 2.14 7.85
CA THR A 86 20.22 3.16 7.70
C THR A 86 21.51 2.76 8.42
N ARG A 87 21.44 2.16 9.61
CA ARG A 87 22.61 1.73 10.38
C ARG A 87 23.40 0.62 9.68
N HIS A 88 22.72 -0.35 9.07
CA HIS A 88 23.39 -1.50 8.46
C HIS A 88 23.76 -1.30 6.99
N LEU A 89 22.94 -0.55 6.23
CA LEU A 89 23.11 -0.38 4.78
C LEU A 89 23.56 1.03 4.38
N GLY A 90 23.67 1.95 5.35
CA GLY A 90 24.16 3.32 5.15
C GLY A 90 23.42 4.06 4.03
N ARG A 91 24.17 4.69 3.13
CA ARG A 91 23.63 5.49 2.02
C ARG A 91 22.78 4.69 1.01
N ARG A 92 22.97 3.37 0.95
CA ARG A 92 22.20 2.49 0.03
C ARG A 92 20.87 2.02 0.64
N GLY A 93 20.68 2.16 1.96
CA GLY A 93 19.52 1.63 2.68
C GLY A 93 18.18 2.09 2.09
N PHE A 94 18.01 3.40 1.88
CA PHE A 94 16.80 3.95 1.27
C PHE A 94 16.60 3.45 -0.16
N SER A 95 17.66 3.36 -0.98
CA SER A 95 17.52 2.93 -2.38
C SER A 95 17.12 1.47 -2.51
N LEU A 96 17.70 0.59 -1.67
CA LEU A 96 17.33 -0.83 -1.62
C LEU A 96 15.89 -1.02 -1.14
N TYR A 97 15.49 -0.27 -0.11
CA TYR A 97 14.12 -0.26 0.36
C TYR A 97 13.14 0.24 -0.73
N ALA A 98 13.44 1.37 -1.36
CA ALA A 98 12.63 1.95 -2.42
C ALA A 98 12.51 1.02 -3.65
N PHE A 99 13.55 0.27 -3.98
CA PHE A 99 13.51 -0.75 -5.02
C PHE A 99 12.51 -1.86 -4.67
N GLY A 100 12.59 -2.42 -3.46
CA GLY A 100 11.65 -3.44 -2.99
C GLY A 100 10.20 -2.93 -2.96
N PHE A 101 10.00 -1.69 -2.47
CA PHE A 101 8.72 -0.99 -2.52
C PHE A 101 8.17 -0.92 -3.95
N ALA A 102 8.98 -0.43 -4.90
CA ALA A 102 8.55 -0.22 -6.29
C ALA A 102 8.22 -1.55 -6.97
N VAL A 103 9.06 -2.58 -6.82
CA VAL A 103 8.81 -3.91 -7.38
C VAL A 103 7.50 -4.48 -6.85
N LEU A 104 7.30 -4.52 -5.53
CA LEU A 104 6.08 -5.04 -4.93
C LEU A 104 4.85 -4.18 -5.31
N GLY A 105 5.01 -2.87 -5.43
CA GLY A 105 3.94 -1.94 -5.81
C GLY A 105 3.49 -2.15 -7.25
N ILE A 106 4.43 -2.31 -8.18
CA ILE A 106 4.16 -2.61 -9.60
C ILE A 106 3.50 -3.99 -9.72
N LEU A 107 4.04 -5.00 -9.04
CA LEU A 107 3.46 -6.36 -9.04
C LEU A 107 2.02 -6.36 -8.52
N ARG A 108 1.75 -5.61 -7.43
CA ARG A 108 0.40 -5.44 -6.90
C ARG A 108 -0.55 -4.82 -7.93
N ALA A 109 -0.15 -3.72 -8.58
CA ALA A 109 -0.97 -3.06 -9.60
C ALA A 109 -1.24 -3.99 -10.80
N ALA A 110 -0.20 -4.67 -11.28
CA ALA A 110 -0.30 -5.65 -12.36
C ALA A 110 -1.24 -6.80 -12.00
N ALA A 111 -1.16 -7.35 -10.78
CA ALA A 111 -2.03 -8.43 -10.35
C ALA A 111 -3.51 -8.04 -10.29
N VAL A 112 -3.83 -6.81 -9.86
CA VAL A 112 -5.21 -6.29 -9.90
C VAL A 112 -5.69 -6.13 -11.35
N PHE A 113 -4.83 -5.64 -12.23
CA PHE A 113 -5.15 -5.53 -13.65
C PHE A 113 -5.40 -6.91 -14.29
N PHE A 114 -4.56 -7.90 -14.00
CA PHE A 114 -4.75 -9.28 -14.49
C PHE A 114 -5.97 -9.95 -13.89
N LEU A 115 -6.30 -9.70 -12.62
CA LEU A 115 -7.56 -10.13 -12.04
C LEU A 115 -8.76 -9.54 -12.78
N ALA A 116 -8.75 -8.23 -13.05
CA ALA A 116 -9.82 -7.58 -13.81
C ALA A 116 -9.92 -8.13 -15.23
N ALA A 117 -8.80 -8.43 -15.87
CA ALA A 117 -8.76 -9.06 -17.18
C ALA A 117 -9.28 -10.50 -17.17
N ALA A 118 -8.94 -11.30 -16.14
CA ALA A 118 -9.41 -12.67 -15.97
C ALA A 118 -10.91 -12.73 -15.68
N ASN A 119 -11.42 -11.75 -14.94
CA ASN A 119 -12.81 -11.65 -14.50
C ASN A 119 -13.66 -10.70 -15.36
N ARG A 120 -13.27 -10.51 -16.63
CA ARG A 120 -13.98 -9.62 -17.54
C ARG A 120 -15.36 -10.18 -17.89
N ASP A 121 -16.33 -9.29 -18.07
CA ASP A 121 -17.68 -9.60 -18.55
C ASP A 121 -18.50 -10.58 -17.69
N THR A 122 -18.04 -10.93 -16.48
CA THR A 122 -18.79 -11.82 -15.55
C THR A 122 -19.80 -11.06 -14.69
N LEU A 123 -19.64 -9.74 -14.54
CA LEU A 123 -20.58 -8.92 -13.78
C LEU A 123 -21.79 -8.54 -14.66
N PRO A 124 -23.04 -8.88 -14.28
CA PRO A 124 -24.22 -8.65 -15.11
C PRO A 124 -24.70 -7.18 -15.03
N VAL A 125 -23.82 -6.24 -15.36
CA VAL A 125 -24.06 -4.80 -15.36
C VAL A 125 -23.73 -4.24 -16.73
N HIS A 126 -24.55 -3.28 -17.20
CA HIS A 126 -24.35 -2.68 -18.51
C HIS A 126 -22.95 -2.05 -18.66
N PRO A 127 -22.17 -2.35 -19.73
CA PRO A 127 -20.79 -1.90 -19.87
C PRO A 127 -20.59 -0.39 -19.76
N ALA A 128 -21.57 0.41 -20.20
CA ALA A 128 -21.50 1.87 -20.07
C ALA A 128 -21.42 2.33 -18.61
N VAL A 129 -22.12 1.66 -17.69
CA VAL A 129 -22.08 1.99 -16.26
C VAL A 129 -20.68 1.71 -15.70
N LEU A 130 -20.11 0.55 -16.01
CA LEU A 130 -18.77 0.17 -15.55
C LEU A 130 -17.68 1.10 -16.10
N LYS A 131 -17.77 1.48 -17.38
CA LYS A 131 -16.86 2.45 -18.00
C LYS A 131 -16.97 3.83 -17.37
N SER A 132 -18.19 4.30 -17.09
CA SER A 132 -18.41 5.58 -16.39
C SER A 132 -17.80 5.57 -14.99
N LEU A 133 -18.00 4.49 -14.21
CA LEU A 133 -17.38 4.34 -12.89
C LEU A 133 -15.86 4.30 -12.97
N ALA A 134 -15.29 3.65 -13.99
CA ALA A 134 -13.84 3.64 -14.22
C ALA A 134 -13.31 5.05 -14.51
N VAL A 135 -13.97 5.83 -15.37
CA VAL A 135 -13.59 7.23 -15.66
C VAL A 135 -13.70 8.11 -14.42
N ILE A 136 -14.81 8.02 -13.69
CA ILE A 136 -15.02 8.77 -12.44
C ILE A 136 -13.92 8.44 -11.42
N SER A 137 -13.53 7.16 -11.30
CA SER A 137 -12.46 6.73 -10.40
C SER A 137 -11.05 7.11 -10.89
N ALA A 138 -10.86 7.22 -12.21
CA ALA A 138 -9.59 7.61 -12.80
C ALA A 138 -9.26 9.09 -12.54
N VAL A 139 -10.24 9.99 -12.55
CA VAL A 139 -10.03 11.43 -12.28
C VAL A 139 -9.30 11.70 -10.96
N PRO A 140 -9.78 11.25 -9.78
CA PRO A 140 -9.07 11.46 -8.53
C PRO A 140 -7.75 10.68 -8.47
N SER A 141 -7.65 9.52 -9.13
CA SER A 141 -6.41 8.74 -9.18
C SER A 141 -5.29 9.46 -9.94
N VAL A 142 -5.61 10.06 -11.08
CA VAL A 142 -4.68 10.87 -11.89
C VAL A 142 -4.30 12.15 -11.14
N TYR A 143 -5.29 12.82 -10.54
CA TYR A 143 -5.02 14.00 -9.73
C TYR A 143 -4.14 13.68 -8.52
N LEU A 144 -4.32 12.52 -7.87
CA LEU A 144 -3.45 12.05 -6.80
C LEU A 144 -2.01 11.91 -7.29
N MET A 145 -1.77 11.28 -8.44
CA MET A 145 -0.42 11.15 -9.00
C MET A 145 0.19 12.51 -9.36
N TYR A 146 -0.61 13.43 -9.93
CA TYR A 146 -0.19 14.81 -10.15
C TYR A 146 0.20 15.50 -8.85
N SER A 147 -0.63 15.39 -7.81
CA SER A 147 -0.37 15.98 -6.49
C SER A 147 0.90 15.42 -5.86
N VAL A 148 1.12 14.10 -5.98
CA VAL A 148 2.36 13.46 -5.54
C VAL A 148 3.56 14.02 -6.30
N ALA A 149 3.49 14.14 -7.63
CA ALA A 149 4.60 14.67 -8.41
C ALA A 149 4.87 16.16 -8.13
N ARG A 150 3.81 16.97 -7.95
CA ARG A 150 3.89 18.43 -7.86
C ARG A 150 4.18 18.95 -6.46
N TYR A 151 3.56 18.34 -5.43
CA TYR A 151 3.54 18.86 -4.06
C TYR A 151 4.23 17.93 -3.07
N PHE A 152 4.02 16.61 -3.17
CA PHE A 152 4.56 15.68 -2.16
C PHE A 152 5.99 15.19 -2.45
N THR A 153 6.32 15.05 -3.73
CA THR A 153 7.50 14.37 -4.31
C THR A 153 7.50 12.84 -4.17
N PHE A 154 7.95 12.13 -5.20
CA PHE A 154 8.07 10.67 -5.18
C PHE A 154 9.03 10.16 -4.11
N ARG A 155 10.11 10.89 -3.81
CA ARG A 155 11.06 10.48 -2.77
C ARG A 155 10.40 10.41 -1.40
N ARG A 156 9.51 11.36 -1.08
CA ARG A 156 8.70 11.33 0.15
C ARG A 156 7.58 10.30 0.06
N ALA A 157 6.93 10.15 -1.10
CA ALA A 157 5.92 9.11 -1.37
C ALA A 157 6.42 7.68 -1.13
N LEU A 158 7.69 7.43 -1.46
CA LEU A 158 8.34 6.15 -1.21
C LEU A 158 8.69 5.95 0.27
N GLY A 159 8.54 6.95 1.16
CA GLY A 159 8.86 6.85 2.59
C GLY A 159 10.17 7.51 2.99
N GLY A 160 10.71 8.44 2.18
CA GLY A 160 11.97 9.14 2.49
C GLY A 160 11.94 9.92 3.82
N ASP A 161 10.76 10.32 4.28
CA ASP A 161 10.55 10.96 5.58
C ASP A 161 10.90 10.09 6.79
N HIS A 162 10.92 8.77 6.63
CA HIS A 162 11.38 7.83 7.66
C HIS A 162 12.91 7.70 7.72
N PHE A 163 13.60 8.00 6.60
CA PHE A 163 15.05 7.81 6.45
C PHE A 163 15.85 9.11 6.61
N PHE A 164 15.29 10.25 6.22
CA PHE A 164 16.01 11.53 6.17
C PHE A 164 15.41 12.56 7.13
N GLU A 165 16.22 13.03 8.07
CA GLU A 165 15.79 14.01 9.09
C GLU A 165 15.38 15.35 8.48
N SER A 166 15.86 15.69 7.28
CA SER A 166 15.50 16.91 6.54
C SER A 166 13.99 17.04 6.30
N TYR A 167 13.24 15.94 6.34
CA TYR A 167 11.79 15.95 6.17
C TYR A 167 11.00 16.25 7.44
N ARG A 168 11.61 16.25 8.64
CA ARG A 168 10.89 16.48 9.91
C ARG A 168 10.24 17.87 10.01
N ASN A 169 10.84 18.86 9.34
CA ASN A 169 10.36 20.25 9.32
C ASN A 169 9.92 20.70 7.92
N ALA A 170 9.84 19.77 6.96
CA ALA A 170 9.37 20.09 5.62
C ALA A 170 7.84 20.17 5.63
N PRO A 171 7.23 21.20 4.99
CA PRO A 171 5.78 21.30 4.86
C PRO A 171 5.16 20.08 4.18
#